data_AF-A0A380EHY8-F1
#
_entry.id   AF-A0A380EHY8-F1
#
_cell.length_a   1.000
_cell.length_b   1.000
_cell.length_c   1.000
_cell.angle_alpha   90.00
_cell.angle_beta   90.00
_cell.angle_gamma   90.00
#
_symmetry.space_group_name_H-M   'P 1'
#
loop_
_entity.id
_entity.type
_entity.pdbx_description
1 polymer ?
#
loop_
_entity_poly.entity_id
_entity_poly.type
_entity_poly.pdbx_seq_one_letter_code
_entity_poly.pdbx_strand_id
1 'polypeptide(L)'
;MQKMIISGLWTHFGYADEFDVSDYNVERSQWMEIVEALLSEGYQFDLIHAQNSASFYREGQILLPHHTHARVGIALYGSRHIVH
;
A
#
# COMPACT_ATOMS: atom_id res chain seq x y z
N MET A 1 26.38 19.37 7.53
CA MET A 1 24.99 19.36 8.05
C MET A 1 24.27 18.24 7.33
N GLN A 2 24.01 17.09 7.97
CA GLN A 2 23.25 16.02 7.31
C GLN A 2 21.78 16.44 7.26
N LYS A 3 21.29 16.75 6.06
CA LYS A 3 19.84 16.87 5.83
C LYS A 3 19.25 15.47 5.95
N MET A 4 18.12 15.36 6.64
CA MET A 4 17.33 14.13 6.64
C MET A 4 16.88 13.85 5.21
N ILE A 5 17.23 12.67 4.70
CA ILE A 5 16.79 12.19 3.38
C ILE A 5 15.64 11.21 3.65
N ILE A 6 14.43 11.59 3.25
CA ILE A 6 13.27 10.70 3.33
C ILE A 6 13.21 9.91 2.04
N SER A 7 13.64 8.64 2.08
CA SER A 7 13.74 7.78 0.90
C SER A 7 12.43 7.06 0.55
N GLY A 8 11.45 7.03 1.46
CA GLY A 8 10.22 6.29 1.18
C GLY A 8 9.03 6.59 2.08
N LEU A 9 7.85 6.22 1.56
CA LEU A 9 6.56 6.28 2.22
C LEU A 9 5.93 4.90 2.23
N TRP A 10 5.29 4.54 3.34
CA TRP A 10 4.57 3.29 3.44
C TRP A 10 3.45 3.34 4.49
N THR A 11 2.48 2.43 4.31
CA THR A 11 1.50 2.06 5.33
C THR A 11 1.22 0.55 5.27
N HIS A 12 0.40 0.03 6.17
CA HIS A 12 -0.08 -1.35 6.18
C HIS A 12 -1.60 -1.38 6.36
N PHE A 13 -2.32 -2.00 5.43
CA PHE A 13 -3.78 -2.12 5.49
C PHE A 13 -4.21 -3.14 6.53
N GLY A 14 -5.13 -2.75 7.41
CA GLY A 14 -5.63 -3.60 8.49
C GLY A 14 -6.72 -4.58 8.04
N TYR A 15 -7.54 -4.17 7.06
CA TYR A 15 -8.76 -4.88 6.63
C TYR A 15 -8.66 -5.46 5.21
N ALA A 16 -7.44 -5.64 4.71
CA ALA A 16 -7.22 -6.03 3.31
C ALA A 16 -7.74 -7.44 2.98
N ASP A 17 -7.83 -8.32 3.95
CA ASP A 17 -8.34 -9.70 3.87
C ASP A 17 -9.82 -9.84 4.25
N GLU A 18 -10.49 -8.74 4.60
CA GLU A 18 -11.92 -8.70 4.87
C GLU A 18 -12.70 -8.12 3.66
N PHE A 19 -13.56 -8.94 3.04
CA PHE A 19 -14.20 -8.60 1.77
C PHE A 19 -15.52 -7.82 1.92
N ASP A 20 -16.20 -7.94 3.05
CA ASP A 20 -17.54 -7.37 3.29
C ASP A 20 -17.53 -6.07 4.13
N VAL A 21 -16.35 -5.50 4.37
CA VAL A 21 -16.18 -4.25 5.12
C VAL A 21 -15.69 -3.12 4.23
N SER A 22 -16.14 -1.89 4.53
CA SER A 22 -15.70 -0.69 3.80
C SER A 22 -14.34 -0.17 4.26
N ASP A 23 -13.84 -0.63 5.40
CA ASP A 23 -12.63 -0.14 6.06
C ASP A 23 -11.41 -0.16 5.14
N TYR A 24 -11.21 -1.23 4.36
CA TYR A 24 -10.14 -1.28 3.36
C TYR A 24 -10.22 -0.12 2.34
N ASN A 25 -11.42 0.19 1.85
CA ASN A 25 -11.59 1.27 0.87
C ASN A 25 -11.33 2.64 1.50
N VAL A 26 -11.66 2.82 2.78
CA VAL A 26 -11.37 4.05 3.53
C VAL A 26 -9.86 4.20 3.72
N GLU A 27 -9.17 3.18 4.24
CA GLU A 27 -7.72 3.18 4.43
C GLU A 27 -6.97 3.43 3.11
N ARG A 28 -7.38 2.73 2.03
CA ARG A 28 -6.83 2.90 0.69
C ARG A 28 -6.99 4.33 0.20
N SER A 29 -8.17 4.93 0.35
CA SER A 29 -8.45 6.27 -0.15
C SER A 29 -7.65 7.32 0.63
N GLN A 30 -7.63 7.23 1.96
CA GLN A 30 -6.84 8.11 2.82
C GLN A 30 -5.34 8.03 2.53
N TRP A 31 -4.83 6.81 2.29
CA TRP A 31 -3.44 6.61 1.90
C TRP A 31 -3.12 7.29 0.57
N MET A 32 -3.97 7.11 -0.45
CA MET A 32 -3.77 7.75 -1.75
C MET A 32 -3.84 9.28 -1.64
N GLU A 33 -4.76 9.84 -0.85
CA GLU A 33 -4.83 11.28 -0.60
C GLU A 33 -3.52 11.85 -0.05
N ILE A 34 -2.89 11.15 0.90
CA ILE A 34 -1.59 11.57 1.48
C ILE A 34 -0.48 11.50 0.42
N VAL A 35 -0.42 10.41 -0.36
CA VAL A 35 0.60 10.25 -1.41
C VAL A 35 0.47 11.35 -2.46
N GLU A 36 -0.74 11.59 -2.96
CA GLU A 36 -1.00 12.64 -3.96
C GLU A 36 -0.66 14.03 -3.42
N ALA A 37 -1.04 14.33 -2.17
CA ALA A 37 -0.73 15.62 -1.56
C ALA A 37 0.78 15.86 -1.52
N LEU A 38 1.56 14.89 -1.04
CA LEU A 38 3.02 15.01 -0.96
C LEU A 38 3.68 15.11 -2.34
N LEU A 39 3.23 14.31 -3.32
CA LEU A 39 3.78 14.39 -4.67
C LEU A 39 3.43 15.72 -5.36
N SER A 40 2.23 16.27 -5.10
CA SER A 40 1.79 17.57 -5.63
C SER A 40 2.60 18.75 -5.06
N GLU A 41 3.11 18.63 -3.83
CA GLU A 41 4.03 19.60 -3.22
C GLU A 41 5.48 19.47 -3.74
N GLY A 42 5.75 18.50 -4.59
CA GLY A 42 7.06 18.28 -5.21
C GLY A 42 8.01 17.40 -4.40
N TYR A 43 7.55 16.74 -3.34
CA TYR A 43 8.34 15.71 -2.68
C TYR A 43 8.56 14.52 -3.61
N GLN A 44 9.74 13.90 -3.50
CA GLN A 44 10.12 12.73 -4.29
C GLN A 44 10.56 11.64 -3.33
N PHE A 45 10.18 10.40 -3.63
CA PHE A 45 10.48 9.24 -2.82
C PHE A 45 10.95 8.11 -3.73
N ASP A 46 12.04 7.43 -3.34
CA ASP A 46 12.56 6.28 -4.07
C ASP A 46 11.64 5.05 -3.91
N LEU A 47 10.93 4.98 -2.78
CA LEU A 47 10.10 3.83 -2.40
C LEU A 47 8.72 4.29 -1.91
N ILE A 48 7.67 3.92 -2.63
CA ILE A 48 6.28 4.11 -2.19
C ILE A 48 5.60 2.75 -2.22
N HIS A 49 5.09 2.28 -1.08
CA HIS A 49 4.46 0.97 -1.01
C HIS A 49 3.50 0.79 0.17
N ALA A 50 2.33 0.20 -0.05
CA ALA A 50 1.35 -0.09 0.99
C ALA A 50 0.75 -1.51 0.90
N GLN A 51 0.69 -2.08 -0.31
CA GLN A 51 0.02 -3.35 -0.54
C GLN A 51 0.76 -4.52 0.12
N ASN A 52 0.07 -5.25 0.99
CA ASN A 52 0.42 -6.59 1.45
C ASN A 52 -0.13 -7.65 0.46
N SER A 53 0.06 -8.95 0.75
CA SER A 53 -0.47 -10.01 -0.13
C SER A 53 -1.98 -9.86 -0.39
N ALA A 54 -2.81 -9.71 0.65
CA ALA A 54 -4.27 -9.66 0.50
C ALA A 54 -4.72 -8.48 -0.37
N SER A 55 -4.25 -7.27 -0.07
CA SER A 55 -4.57 -6.05 -0.85
C SER A 55 -4.03 -6.10 -2.28
N PHE A 56 -2.87 -6.71 -2.51
CA PHE A 56 -2.36 -6.90 -3.88
C PHE A 56 -3.29 -7.81 -4.69
N TYR A 57 -3.78 -8.92 -4.14
CA TYR A 57 -4.76 -9.76 -4.82
C TYR A 57 -6.11 -9.05 -5.02
N ARG A 58 -6.57 -8.29 -4.02
CA ARG A 58 -7.84 -7.55 -4.08
C ARG A 58 -7.86 -6.50 -5.19
N GLU A 59 -6.74 -5.83 -5.44
CA GLU A 59 -6.57 -4.88 -6.55
C GLU A 59 -6.25 -5.56 -7.90
N GLY A 60 -6.51 -6.86 -8.03
CA GLY A 60 -6.27 -7.59 -9.28
C GLY A 60 -4.79 -7.79 -9.62
N GLN A 61 -3.92 -7.82 -8.60
CA GLN A 61 -2.46 -7.97 -8.74
C GLN A 61 -1.83 -6.79 -9.51
N ILE A 62 -2.44 -5.62 -9.40
CA ILE A 62 -1.95 -4.36 -9.97
C ILE A 62 -1.45 -3.48 -8.81
N LEU A 63 -0.33 -2.80 -9.03
CA LEU A 63 0.19 -1.83 -8.07
C LEU A 63 -0.74 -0.61 -8.00
N LEU A 64 -0.94 -0.09 -6.79
CA LEU A 64 -1.60 1.20 -6.61
C LEU A 64 -0.80 2.31 -7.33
N PRO A 65 -1.45 3.42 -7.75
CA PRO A 65 -0.75 4.52 -8.40
C PRO A 65 0.44 5.02 -7.57
N HIS A 66 1.51 5.42 -8.25
CA HIS A 66 2.78 5.87 -7.66
C HIS A 66 3.56 4.82 -6.86
N HIS A 67 3.01 3.62 -6.64
CA HIS A 67 3.71 2.60 -5.87
C HIS A 67 4.81 1.96 -6.71
N THR A 68 5.95 1.73 -6.06
CA THR A 68 7.09 1.10 -6.71
C THR A 68 7.01 -0.42 -6.60
N HIS A 69 6.50 -0.96 -5.49
CA HIS A 69 6.43 -2.41 -5.23
C HIS A 69 5.27 -2.78 -4.29
N ALA A 70 4.92 -4.06 -4.25
CA ALA A 70 4.04 -4.67 -3.24
C ALA A 70 4.84 -5.59 -2.30
N ARG A 71 4.39 -5.73 -1.05
CA ARG A 71 4.98 -6.61 -0.03
C ARG A 71 4.24 -7.94 0.03
N VAL A 72 4.51 -8.81 -0.93
CA VAL A 72 3.90 -10.14 -1.00
C VAL A 72 4.67 -11.09 -0.10
N GLY A 73 4.07 -11.53 1.01
CA GLY A 73 4.67 -12.46 1.97
C GLY A 73 4.04 -13.84 1.86
N ILE A 74 2.92 -14.05 2.55
CA ILE A 74 2.26 -15.34 2.69
C ILE A 74 1.86 -16.01 1.37
N ALA A 75 1.51 -15.22 0.35
CA ALA A 75 1.17 -15.76 -0.96
C ALA A 75 2.37 -16.37 -1.70
N LEU A 76 3.61 -15.99 -1.34
CA LEU A 76 4.81 -16.64 -1.87
C LEU A 76 4.92 -18.11 -1.43
N TYR A 77 4.25 -18.48 -0.33
CA TYR A 77 4.26 -19.84 0.23
C TYR A 77 3.05 -20.68 -0.20
N GLY A 78 2.29 -20.24 -1.22
CA GLY A 78 1.12 -20.95 -1.72
C GLY A 78 -0.09 -20.96 -0.78
N SER A 79 -0.04 -20.18 0.30
CA SER A 79 -1.12 -20.06 1.28
C SER A 79 -2.00 -18.84 0.97
N ARG A 80 -3.33 -19.03 0.96
CA ARG A 80 -4.31 -17.93 0.79
C ARG A 80 -4.58 -17.26 2.14
N HIS A 81 -4.36 -15.95 2.24
CA HIS A 81 -4.98 -15.12 3.27
C HIS A 81 -6.38 -14.75 2.81
N ILE A 82 -7.37 -15.51 3.28
CA ILE A 82 -8.78 -15.17 3.23
C ILE A 82 -9.30 -15.54 4.62
N VAL A 83 -9.75 -14.56 5.39
CA VAL A 83 -10.51 -14.81 6.62
C VAL A 83 -11.98 -14.91 6.20
N HIS A 84 -12.59 -16.07 6.45
CA HIS A 84 -14.02 -16.31 6.20
C HIS A 84 -14.86 -15.88 7.39
#